data_AF-A0A4R6IL58-F1
#
_entry.id   AF-A0A4R6IL58-F1
#
_cell.length_a   1.000
_cell.length_b   1.000
_cell.length_c   1.000
_cell.angle_alpha   90.00
_cell.angle_beta   90.00
_cell.angle_gamma   90.00
#
_symmetry.space_group_name_H-M   'P 1'
#
loop_
_entity.id
_entity.type
_entity.pdbx_description
1 polymer ?
#
loop_
_entity_poly.entity_id
_entity_poly.type
_entity_poly.pdbx_seq_one_letter_code
_entity_poly.pdbx_strand_id
1 'polypeptide(L)'
;MKGVRVAVFYTIAGILWIVLSDYLMEAIEPHLDPWLYDLVYNGKSMFYVVVTGILLFVVMKLGRIKEAESIRMGEVLNKVNNLVSITNLEHCITWANQAFLNFTGYTLDEVIGKTHAELLHGEETSQDVVNSILAKVKAKEGASGEMINYKKDGELYWTQFNLTPIFNANGDIESYISVENIITERKQKEEEILIKDARLKAVSWLNSHEIRRPVASILAITSLIDTEENTADLPKLIELLQSCTLELDHIIHVINDEVSGK
;
A
#
# COMPACT_ATOMS: atom_id res chain seq x y z
N MET A 1 20.45 -5.95 -28.20
CA MET A 1 20.58 -7.32 -28.77
C MET A 1 19.30 -7.87 -29.41
N LYS A 2 18.08 -7.55 -28.94
CA LYS A 2 16.83 -8.10 -29.52
C LYS A 2 16.56 -7.67 -30.98
N GLY A 3 16.84 -6.41 -31.34
CA GLY A 3 16.62 -5.91 -32.71
C GLY A 3 17.46 -6.60 -33.78
N VAL A 4 18.72 -6.94 -33.47
CA VAL A 4 19.61 -7.66 -34.40
C VAL A 4 19.10 -9.08 -34.68
N ARG A 5 18.58 -9.78 -33.66
CA ARG A 5 18.00 -11.13 -33.85
C ARG A 5 16.75 -11.11 -34.73
N VAL A 6 15.91 -10.10 -34.58
CA VAL A 6 14.71 -9.93 -35.43
C VAL A 6 15.12 -9.64 -36.88
N ALA A 7 16.09 -8.74 -37.10
CA ALA A 7 16.57 -8.42 -38.43
C ALA A 7 17.14 -9.66 -39.16
N VAL A 8 18.00 -10.43 -38.48
CA VAL A 8 18.57 -11.67 -39.04
C VAL A 8 17.49 -12.69 -39.39
N PHE A 9 16.49 -12.88 -38.53
CA PHE A 9 15.38 -13.80 -38.79
C PHE A 9 14.58 -13.39 -40.03
N TYR A 10 14.28 -12.09 -40.19
CA TYR A 10 13.58 -11.58 -41.37
C TYR A 10 14.37 -11.76 -42.66
N THR A 11 15.68 -11.53 -42.63
CA THR A 11 16.55 -11.74 -43.79
C THR A 11 16.55 -13.20 -44.23
N ILE A 12 16.68 -14.15 -43.28
CA ILE A 12 16.65 -15.59 -43.57
C ILE A 12 15.28 -16.00 -44.13
N ALA A 13 14.19 -15.56 -43.50
CA ALA A 13 12.84 -15.87 -43.96
C ALA A 13 12.55 -15.31 -45.36
N GLY A 14 13.08 -14.13 -45.69
CA GLY A 14 12.95 -13.54 -47.03
C GLY A 14 13.71 -14.32 -48.09
N ILE A 15 14.96 -14.72 -47.82
CA ILE A 15 15.74 -15.55 -48.74
C ILE A 15 15.05 -16.89 -48.97
N LEU A 16 14.57 -17.53 -47.90
CA LEU A 16 13.87 -18.81 -47.98
C LEU A 16 12.56 -18.69 -48.79
N TRP A 17 11.80 -17.61 -48.60
CA TRP A 17 10.59 -17.35 -49.36
C TRP A 17 10.87 -17.21 -50.86
N ILE A 18 11.90 -16.44 -51.23
CA ILE A 18 12.27 -16.25 -52.65
C ILE A 18 12.58 -17.60 -53.29
N VAL A 19 13.51 -18.36 -52.71
CA VAL A 19 13.96 -19.64 -53.27
C VAL A 19 12.83 -20.67 -53.33
N LEU A 20 12.04 -20.80 -52.26
CA LEU A 20 10.95 -21.78 -52.20
C LEU A 20 9.80 -21.39 -53.13
N SER A 21 9.48 -20.10 -53.21
CA SER A 21 8.43 -19.61 -54.10
C SER A 21 8.79 -19.81 -55.55
N ASP A 22 10.05 -19.57 -55.94
CA ASP A 22 10.51 -19.78 -57.32
C ASP A 22 10.47 -21.27 -57.69
N TYR A 23 10.96 -22.14 -56.79
CA TYR A 23 10.90 -23.59 -56.98
C TYR A 23 9.47 -24.12 -57.11
N LEU A 24 8.53 -23.62 -56.30
CA LEU A 24 7.11 -23.96 -56.40
C LEU A 24 6.51 -23.49 -57.72
N MET A 25 6.84 -22.28 -58.17
CA MET A 25 6.33 -21.79 -59.46
C MET A 25 6.81 -22.67 -60.62
N GLU A 26 8.09 -23.03 -60.66
CA GLU A 26 8.64 -23.95 -61.68
C GLU A 26 7.98 -25.34 -61.64
N ALA A 27 7.72 -25.87 -60.44
CA ALA A 27 7.10 -27.20 -60.30
C ALA A 27 5.64 -27.26 -60.80
N ILE A 28 4.91 -26.13 -60.77
CA ILE A 28 3.50 -26.08 -61.14
C ILE A 28 3.31 -25.51 -62.56
N GLU A 29 4.34 -24.89 -63.15
CA GLU A 29 4.36 -24.37 -64.53
C GLU A 29 3.75 -25.34 -65.58
N PRO A 30 4.12 -26.64 -65.64
CA PRO A 30 3.58 -27.55 -66.65
C PRO A 30 2.11 -27.95 -66.41
N HIS A 31 1.53 -27.60 -65.26
CA HIS A 31 0.18 -27.98 -64.84
C HIS A 31 -0.80 -26.80 -64.78
N LEU A 32 -0.35 -25.58 -65.09
CA LEU A 32 -1.16 -24.36 -65.04
C LEU A 32 -1.33 -23.74 -66.43
N ASP A 33 -2.49 -23.12 -66.65
CA ASP A 33 -2.68 -22.29 -67.85
C ASP A 33 -1.72 -21.09 -67.85
N PRO A 34 -1.14 -20.69 -68.99
CA PRO A 34 -0.14 -19.62 -69.06
C PRO A 34 -0.60 -18.27 -68.47
N TRP A 35 -1.87 -17.92 -68.65
CA TRP A 35 -2.44 -16.68 -68.12
C TRP A 35 -2.54 -16.71 -66.58
N LEU A 36 -2.83 -17.88 -66.01
CA LEU A 36 -2.96 -18.07 -64.58
C LEU A 36 -1.58 -18.13 -63.90
N TYR A 37 -0.60 -18.73 -64.58
CA TYR A 37 0.79 -18.74 -64.13
C TYR A 37 1.32 -17.31 -63.98
N ASP A 38 1.16 -16.47 -65.01
CA ASP A 38 1.66 -15.09 -64.99
C ASP A 38 0.97 -14.25 -63.91
N LEU A 39 -0.34 -14.44 -63.70
CA LEU A 39 -1.09 -13.80 -62.62
C LEU A 39 -0.54 -14.18 -61.23
N VAL A 40 -0.29 -15.47 -60.98
CA VAL A 40 0.22 -15.96 -59.69
C VAL A 40 1.69 -15.55 -59.49
N TYR A 41 2.50 -15.64 -60.54
CA TYR A 41 3.91 -15.26 -60.52
C TYR A 41 4.08 -13.77 -60.17
N ASN A 42 3.28 -12.90 -60.79
CA ASN A 42 3.32 -11.46 -60.51
C ASN A 42 2.71 -11.12 -59.13
N GLY A 43 1.72 -11.91 -58.67
CA GLY A 43 1.06 -11.71 -57.37
C GLY A 43 1.87 -12.15 -56.14
N LYS A 44 2.82 -13.09 -56.30
CA LYS A 44 3.57 -13.69 -55.17
C LYS A 44 4.35 -12.66 -54.35
N SER A 45 4.94 -11.67 -55.01
CA SER A 45 5.72 -10.60 -54.37
C SER A 45 4.83 -9.68 -53.55
N MET A 46 3.64 -9.35 -54.05
CA MET A 46 2.67 -8.52 -53.35
C MET A 46 2.12 -9.24 -52.11
N PHE A 47 1.86 -10.54 -52.23
CA PHE A 47 1.43 -11.38 -51.10
C PHE A 47 2.46 -11.40 -49.97
N TYR A 48 3.74 -11.57 -50.29
CA TYR A 48 4.82 -11.56 -49.31
C TYR A 48 4.91 -10.22 -48.55
N VAL A 49 4.83 -9.09 -49.26
CA VAL A 49 4.89 -7.76 -48.64
C VAL A 49 3.71 -7.52 -47.70
N VAL A 50 2.51 -7.93 -48.08
CA VAL A 50 1.31 -7.79 -47.24
C VAL A 50 1.42 -8.66 -45.98
N VAL A 51 1.80 -9.93 -46.13
CA VAL A 51 1.92 -10.88 -45.00
C VAL A 51 3.01 -10.43 -44.03
N THR A 52 4.18 -10.05 -44.53
CA THR A 52 5.28 -9.57 -43.67
C THR A 52 4.96 -8.24 -42.99
N GLY A 53 4.25 -7.34 -43.67
CA GLY A 53 3.75 -6.09 -43.08
C GLY A 53 2.77 -6.33 -41.93
N ILE A 54 1.81 -7.25 -42.10
CA ILE A 54 0.87 -7.65 -41.04
C ILE A 54 1.62 -8.29 -39.87
N LEU A 55 2.58 -9.18 -40.14
CA LEU A 55 3.39 -9.83 -39.12
C LEU A 55 4.19 -8.81 -38.30
N LEU A 56 4.86 -7.86 -38.96
CA LEU A 56 5.58 -6.77 -38.29
C LEU A 56 4.64 -5.93 -37.43
N PHE A 57 3.47 -5.57 -37.97
CA PHE A 57 2.47 -4.81 -37.22
C PHE A 57 2.01 -5.56 -35.96
N VAL A 58 1.74 -6.86 -36.05
CA VAL A 58 1.36 -7.70 -34.90
C VAL A 58 2.49 -7.77 -33.87
N VAL A 59 3.73 -8.03 -34.30
CA VAL A 59 4.89 -8.10 -33.39
C VAL A 59 5.12 -6.77 -32.68
N MET A 60 5.07 -5.64 -33.41
CA MET A 60 5.20 -4.31 -32.82
C MET A 60 4.05 -4.01 -31.84
N LYS A 61 2.82 -4.36 -32.18
CA LYS A 61 1.65 -4.17 -31.32
C LYS A 61 1.75 -4.99 -30.03
N LEU A 62 2.17 -6.26 -30.12
CA LEU A 62 2.38 -7.12 -28.96
C LEU A 62 3.51 -6.60 -28.05
N GLY A 63 4.59 -6.09 -28.64
CA GLY A 63 5.68 -5.44 -27.89
C GLY A 63 5.18 -4.23 -27.10
N ARG A 64 4.46 -3.32 -27.77
CA ARG A 64 3.88 -2.12 -27.15
C ARG A 64 2.90 -2.43 -26.03
N ILE A 65 2.09 -3.49 -26.16
CA ILE A 65 1.14 -3.90 -25.11
C ILE A 65 1.89 -4.37 -23.86
N LYS A 66 2.91 -5.24 -24.02
CA LYS A 66 3.73 -5.71 -22.89
C LYS A 66 4.49 -4.58 -22.19
N GLU A 67 5.01 -3.64 -22.98
CA GLU A 67 5.73 -2.48 -22.45
C GLU A 67 4.78 -1.51 -21.73
N ALA A 68 3.60 -1.23 -22.30
CA ALA A 68 2.58 -0.40 -21.66
C ALA A 68 2.03 -1.02 -20.37
N GLU A 69 1.86 -2.35 -20.32
CA GLU A 69 1.44 -3.07 -19.11
C GLU A 69 2.53 -3.01 -18.03
N SER A 70 3.80 -3.17 -18.40
CA SER A 70 4.93 -3.04 -17.48
C SER A 70 5.10 -1.60 -16.96
N ILE A 71 4.92 -0.59 -17.81
CA ILE A 71 4.93 0.82 -17.41
C ILE A 71 3.75 1.11 -16.48
N ARG A 72 2.55 0.64 -16.81
CA ARG A 72 1.35 0.84 -15.99
C ARG A 72 1.47 0.17 -14.62
N MET A 73 2.05 -1.03 -14.56
CA MET A 73 2.36 -1.69 -13.29
C MET A 73 3.38 -0.89 -12.49
N GLY A 74 4.44 -0.40 -13.14
CA GLY A 74 5.40 0.52 -12.51
C GLY A 74 4.77 1.81 -11.98
N GLU A 75 3.81 2.40 -12.71
CA GLU A 75 3.07 3.59 -12.28
C GLU A 75 2.11 3.32 -11.11
N VAL A 76 1.41 2.19 -11.10
CA VAL A 76 0.54 1.79 -9.97
C VAL A 76 1.37 1.59 -8.71
N LEU A 77 2.56 1.00 -8.85
CA LEU A 77 3.51 0.82 -7.74
C LEU A 77 4.16 2.14 -7.29
N ASN A 78 4.24 3.15 -8.15
CA ASN A 78 4.83 4.46 -7.84
C ASN A 78 3.83 5.50 -7.31
N LYS A 79 2.52 5.32 -7.54
CA LYS A 79 1.48 6.31 -7.15
C LYS A 79 1.08 6.25 -5.68
N VAL A 80 1.49 5.22 -4.97
CA VAL A 80 1.38 5.10 -3.52
C VAL A 80 2.82 4.84 -3.06
N ASN A 81 3.29 5.47 -1.99
CA ASN A 81 4.67 5.30 -1.48
C ASN A 81 4.87 3.89 -0.91
N ASN A 82 4.71 2.88 -1.75
CA ASN A 82 4.73 1.48 -1.39
C ASN A 82 6.15 0.98 -1.57
N LEU A 83 6.67 0.39 -0.50
CA LEU A 83 7.94 -0.28 -0.52
C LEU A 83 7.68 -1.66 -1.13
N VAL A 84 8.38 -1.98 -2.22
CA VAL A 84 8.16 -3.23 -2.96
C VAL A 84 9.46 -3.99 -3.03
N SER A 85 9.41 -5.28 -2.72
CA SER A 85 10.57 -6.17 -2.81
C SER A 85 10.15 -7.57 -3.29
N ILE A 86 11.07 -8.25 -3.95
CA ILE A 86 10.91 -9.63 -4.40
C ILE A 86 11.95 -10.49 -3.67
N THR A 87 11.54 -11.67 -3.23
CA THR A 87 12.41 -12.63 -2.53
C THR A 87 12.46 -13.97 -3.25
N ASN A 88 13.56 -14.69 -3.06
CA ASN A 88 13.69 -16.09 -3.48
C ASN A 88 12.95 -17.04 -2.52
N LEU A 89 13.05 -18.34 -2.76
CA LEU A 89 12.44 -19.37 -1.91
C LEU A 89 13.06 -19.48 -0.50
N GLU A 90 14.24 -18.91 -0.30
CA GLU A 90 14.90 -18.78 1.01
C GLU A 90 14.49 -17.48 1.73
N HIS A 91 13.56 -16.71 1.14
CA HIS A 91 13.06 -15.42 1.63
C HIS A 91 14.12 -14.31 1.67
N CYS A 92 15.20 -14.49 0.93
CA CYS A 92 16.21 -13.46 0.71
C CYS A 92 15.79 -12.55 -0.43
N ILE A 93 15.93 -11.24 -0.24
CA ILE A 93 15.58 -10.21 -1.22
C ILE A 93 16.48 -10.37 -2.44
N THR A 94 15.87 -10.45 -3.62
CA THR A 94 16.54 -10.51 -4.93
C THR A 94 16.35 -9.24 -5.73
N TRP A 95 15.38 -8.40 -5.34
CA TRP A 95 15.11 -7.11 -5.96
C TRP A 95 14.28 -6.22 -5.03
N ALA A 96 14.50 -4.91 -5.08
CA ALA A 96 13.68 -3.92 -4.38
C ALA A 96 13.49 -2.67 -5.26
N ASN A 97 12.34 -2.00 -5.13
CA ASN A 97 12.08 -0.76 -5.84
C ASN A 97 12.83 0.44 -5.21
N GLN A 98 12.92 1.55 -5.94
CA GLN A 98 13.60 2.74 -5.46
C GLN A 98 12.92 3.34 -4.21
N ALA A 99 11.60 3.19 -4.07
CA ALA A 99 10.87 3.67 -2.89
C ALA A 99 11.33 2.94 -1.62
N PHE A 100 11.50 1.61 -1.69
CA PHE A 100 12.07 0.78 -0.61
C PHE A 100 13.45 1.29 -0.19
N LEU A 101 14.36 1.45 -1.16
CA LEU A 101 15.74 1.87 -0.89
C LEU A 101 15.80 3.28 -0.30
N ASN A 102 15.07 4.22 -0.90
CA ASN A 102 15.05 5.61 -0.44
C ASN A 102 14.45 5.77 0.96
N PHE A 103 13.37 5.05 1.25
CA PHE A 103 12.68 5.20 2.53
C PHE A 103 13.40 4.47 3.66
N THR A 104 13.91 3.26 3.42
CA THR A 104 14.60 2.47 4.45
C THR A 104 16.04 2.92 4.68
N GLY A 105 16.63 3.64 3.72
CA GLY A 105 18.02 4.11 3.77
C GLY A 105 19.07 3.05 3.40
N TYR A 106 18.63 1.84 3.01
CA TYR A 106 19.53 0.80 2.52
C TYR A 106 19.84 0.96 1.03
N THR A 107 21.06 0.59 0.65
CA THR A 107 21.46 0.47 -0.75
C THR A 107 21.05 -0.89 -1.31
N LEU A 108 20.96 -1.00 -2.65
CA LEU A 108 20.59 -2.27 -3.28
C LEU A 108 21.57 -3.40 -2.88
N ASP A 109 22.87 -3.12 -2.86
CA ASP A 109 23.90 -4.11 -2.53
C ASP A 109 23.80 -4.61 -1.07
N GLU A 110 23.25 -3.80 -0.16
CA GLU A 110 23.05 -4.18 1.24
C GLU A 110 21.80 -5.04 1.44
N VAL A 111 20.78 -4.87 0.59
CA VAL A 111 19.51 -5.60 0.72
C VAL A 111 19.54 -6.94 0.00
N ILE A 112 20.30 -7.06 -1.09
CA ILE A 112 20.35 -8.30 -1.87
C ILE A 112 20.94 -9.45 -1.04
N GLY A 113 20.24 -10.59 -1.04
CA GLY A 113 20.65 -11.79 -0.29
C GLY A 113 20.32 -11.74 1.20
N LYS A 114 19.65 -10.69 1.68
CA LYS A 114 19.20 -10.53 3.06
C LYS A 114 17.71 -10.74 3.20
N THR A 115 17.28 -11.21 4.36
CA THR A 115 15.86 -11.32 4.71
C THR A 115 15.34 -9.99 5.27
N HIS A 116 14.03 -9.73 5.18
CA HIS A 116 13.42 -8.56 5.83
C HIS A 116 13.66 -8.55 7.34
N ALA A 117 13.71 -9.72 7.97
CA ALA A 117 13.96 -9.84 9.40
C ALA A 117 15.36 -9.38 9.82
N GLU A 118 16.37 -9.63 9.00
CA GLU A 118 17.74 -9.15 9.26
C GLU A 118 17.88 -7.63 9.12
N LEU A 119 17.06 -7.00 8.27
CA LEU A 119 17.22 -5.59 7.89
C LEU A 119 16.28 -4.65 8.63
N LEU A 120 15.03 -5.09 8.83
CA LEU A 120 13.92 -4.20 9.20
C LEU A 120 13.31 -4.53 10.56
N HIS A 121 13.52 -5.71 11.13
CA HIS A 121 12.94 -6.05 12.43
C HIS A 121 13.80 -5.52 13.57
N GLY A 122 13.15 -5.10 14.65
CA GLY A 122 13.80 -4.62 15.87
C GLY A 122 13.02 -5.01 17.13
N GLU A 123 13.29 -4.33 18.23
CA GLU A 123 12.79 -4.71 19.57
C GLU A 123 11.25 -4.73 19.65
N GLU A 124 10.58 -3.72 19.09
CA GLU A 124 9.12 -3.61 19.10
C GLU A 124 8.42 -4.42 17.98
N THR A 125 9.17 -5.11 17.13
CA THR A 125 8.58 -5.93 16.07
C THR A 125 7.88 -7.14 16.69
N SER A 126 6.57 -7.27 16.48
CA SER A 126 5.77 -8.36 17.07
C SER A 126 6.19 -9.74 16.55
N GLN A 127 6.75 -10.55 17.45
CA GLN A 127 7.19 -11.91 17.12
C GLN A 127 6.02 -12.84 16.75
N ASP A 128 4.81 -12.58 17.27
CA ASP A 128 3.61 -13.33 16.91
C ASP A 128 3.23 -13.11 15.45
N VAL A 129 3.33 -11.87 14.97
CA VAL A 129 3.11 -11.54 13.55
C VAL A 129 4.17 -12.22 12.68
N VAL A 130 5.45 -12.15 13.07
CA VAL A 130 6.55 -12.82 12.36
C VAL A 130 6.32 -14.33 12.26
N ASN A 131 5.95 -14.97 13.37
CA ASN A 131 5.67 -16.41 13.41
C ASN A 131 4.46 -16.78 12.54
N SER A 132 3.42 -15.94 12.51
CA SER A 132 2.26 -16.12 11.65
C SER A 132 2.63 -16.06 10.17
N ILE A 133 3.47 -15.10 9.78
CA ILE A 133 3.99 -14.99 8.40
C ILE A 133 4.76 -16.26 8.04
N LEU A 134 5.70 -16.68 8.89
CA LEU A 134 6.52 -17.89 8.65
C LEU A 134 5.65 -19.14 8.49
N ALA A 135 4.58 -19.27 9.25
CA ALA A 135 3.65 -20.39 9.13
C ALA A 135 2.92 -20.39 7.77
N LYS A 136 2.40 -19.24 7.33
CA LYS A 136 1.71 -19.09 6.03
C LYS A 136 2.65 -19.32 4.85
N VAL A 137 3.85 -18.78 4.94
CA VAL A 137 4.90 -18.96 3.92
C VAL A 137 5.27 -20.44 3.78
N LYS A 138 5.44 -21.17 4.89
CA LYS A 138 5.64 -22.64 4.89
C LYS A 138 4.46 -23.38 4.29
N ALA A 139 3.24 -22.89 4.47
CA ALA A 139 2.04 -23.43 3.86
C ALA A 139 1.86 -23.04 2.38
N LYS A 140 2.82 -22.32 1.77
CA LYS A 140 2.76 -21.81 0.39
C LYS A 140 1.62 -20.79 0.18
N GLU A 141 1.21 -20.12 1.24
CA GLU A 141 0.14 -19.12 1.23
C GLU A 141 0.70 -17.69 1.30
N GLY A 142 -0.11 -16.73 0.86
CA GLY A 142 0.17 -15.31 1.06
C GLY A 142 -0.07 -14.90 2.52
N ALA A 143 0.64 -13.87 2.96
CA ALA A 143 0.49 -13.28 4.30
C ALA A 143 0.20 -11.79 4.19
N SER A 144 -0.61 -11.25 5.11
CA SER A 144 -0.81 -9.81 5.22
C SER A 144 -1.03 -9.44 6.68
N GLY A 145 -0.70 -8.21 7.03
CA GLY A 145 -0.81 -7.72 8.39
C GLY A 145 -0.21 -6.33 8.54
N GLU A 146 -0.18 -5.87 9.79
CA GLU A 146 0.50 -4.64 10.20
C GLU A 146 1.62 -5.01 11.16
N MET A 147 2.77 -4.35 11.06
CA MET A 147 3.87 -4.54 11.98
C MET A 147 4.74 -3.30 12.08
N ILE A 148 5.61 -3.30 13.09
CA ILE A 148 6.64 -2.29 13.29
C ILE A 148 7.93 -2.77 12.62
N ASN A 149 8.52 -1.90 11.81
CA ASN A 149 9.82 -2.06 11.18
C ASN A 149 10.72 -0.87 11.51
N TYR A 150 12.01 -1.02 11.20
CA TYR A 150 13.08 -0.08 11.47
C TYR A 150 13.83 0.22 10.18
N LYS A 151 14.14 1.50 9.98
CA LYS A 151 15.06 1.94 8.93
C LYS A 151 16.51 1.63 9.33
N LYS A 152 17.44 1.81 8.40
CA LYS A 152 18.88 1.62 8.63
C LYS A 152 19.43 2.51 9.75
N ASP A 153 18.86 3.69 9.95
CA ASP A 153 19.25 4.63 11.02
C ASP A 153 18.59 4.31 12.39
N GLY A 154 17.73 3.29 12.45
CA GLY A 154 16.99 2.89 13.64
C GLY A 154 15.65 3.60 13.82
N GLU A 155 15.21 4.45 12.88
CA GLU A 155 13.89 5.08 12.97
C GLU A 155 12.79 4.02 12.83
N LEU A 156 11.89 4.00 13.82
CA LEU A 156 10.73 3.12 13.87
C LEU A 156 9.62 3.61 12.95
N TYR A 157 9.01 2.70 12.18
CA TYR A 157 7.83 2.99 11.39
C TYR A 157 6.83 1.84 11.39
N TRP A 158 5.55 2.19 11.32
CA TRP A 158 4.48 1.22 11.11
C TRP A 158 4.30 0.94 9.63
N THR A 159 4.26 -0.34 9.29
CA THR A 159 3.99 -0.82 7.93
C THR A 159 2.79 -1.74 7.92
N GLN A 160 1.99 -1.63 6.87
CA GLN A 160 1.02 -2.64 6.48
C GLN A 160 1.59 -3.41 5.30
N PHE A 161 1.84 -4.70 5.45
CA PHE A 161 2.47 -5.51 4.43
C PHE A 161 1.50 -6.51 3.80
N ASN A 162 1.78 -6.85 2.54
CA ASN A 162 1.16 -7.94 1.82
C ASN A 162 2.24 -8.74 1.08
N LEU A 163 2.39 -10.00 1.47
CA LEU A 163 3.31 -10.97 0.90
C LEU A 163 2.51 -11.96 0.04
N THR A 164 2.79 -12.01 -1.25
CA THR A 164 2.09 -12.86 -2.21
C THR A 164 3.08 -13.81 -2.91
N PRO A 165 2.82 -15.12 -2.98
CA PRO A 165 3.63 -16.05 -3.77
C PRO A 165 3.41 -15.83 -5.27
N ILE A 166 4.49 -15.87 -6.04
CA ILE A 166 4.50 -15.86 -7.50
C ILE A 166 4.75 -17.28 -7.98
N PHE A 167 3.88 -17.77 -8.85
CA PHE A 167 3.95 -19.12 -9.39
C PHE A 167 4.52 -19.11 -10.81
N ASN A 168 5.32 -20.12 -11.13
CA ASN A 168 5.80 -20.37 -12.48
C ASN A 168 4.73 -21.07 -13.33
N ALA A 169 5.03 -21.30 -14.61
CA ALA A 169 4.11 -21.96 -15.56
C ALA A 169 3.75 -23.42 -15.18
N ASN A 170 4.53 -24.07 -14.31
CA ASN A 170 4.26 -25.43 -13.83
C ASN A 170 3.39 -25.45 -12.57
N GLY A 171 3.04 -24.28 -12.01
CA GLY A 171 2.27 -24.15 -10.78
C GLY A 171 3.09 -24.23 -9.50
N ASP A 172 4.43 -24.25 -9.59
CA ASP A 172 5.32 -24.18 -8.44
C ASP A 172 5.64 -22.72 -8.09
N ILE A 173 5.90 -22.44 -6.81
CA ILE A 173 6.33 -21.11 -6.38
C ILE A 173 7.74 -20.83 -6.93
N GLU A 174 7.90 -19.69 -7.58
CA GLU A 174 9.16 -19.17 -8.09
C GLU A 174 9.78 -18.13 -7.16
N SER A 175 8.95 -17.26 -6.59
CA SER A 175 9.37 -16.14 -5.74
C SER A 175 8.21 -15.64 -4.88
N TYR A 176 8.48 -14.70 -3.97
CA TYR A 176 7.45 -13.95 -3.27
C TYR A 176 7.62 -12.46 -3.52
N ILE A 177 6.50 -11.75 -3.67
CA ILE A 177 6.47 -10.29 -3.71
C ILE A 177 5.92 -9.75 -2.41
N SER A 178 6.66 -8.84 -1.77
CA SER A 178 6.21 -8.05 -0.63
C SER A 178 5.87 -6.64 -1.09
N VAL A 179 4.68 -6.17 -0.73
CA VAL A 179 4.23 -4.79 -0.90
C VAL A 179 3.90 -4.22 0.47
N GLU A 180 4.53 -3.12 0.82
CA GLU A 180 4.46 -2.51 2.14
C GLU A 180 4.00 -1.05 2.04
N ASN A 181 2.91 -0.74 2.74
CA ASN A 181 2.38 0.62 2.85
C ASN A 181 2.78 1.20 4.21
N ILE A 182 3.42 2.36 4.20
CA ILE A 182 3.75 3.06 5.44
C ILE A 182 2.46 3.64 6.03
N ILE A 183 2.17 3.30 7.29
CA ILE A 183 0.94 3.71 7.99
C ILE A 183 1.23 4.45 9.30
N THR A 184 2.48 4.88 9.53
CA THR A 184 2.90 5.59 10.76
C THR A 184 2.05 6.84 11.02
N GLU A 185 1.87 7.70 10.01
CA GLU A 185 1.05 8.92 10.15
C GLU A 185 -0.42 8.59 10.47
N ARG A 186 -0.95 7.53 9.85
CA ARG A 186 -2.32 7.06 10.12
C ARG A 186 -2.45 6.61 11.58
N LYS A 187 -1.51 5.80 12.08
CA LYS A 187 -1.50 5.33 13.48
C LYS A 187 -1.39 6.48 14.47
N GLN A 188 -0.53 7.45 14.22
CA GLN A 188 -0.37 8.65 15.06
C GLN A 188 -1.68 9.47 15.13
N LYS A 189 -2.36 9.65 13.99
CA LYS A 189 -3.66 10.34 13.97
C LYS A 189 -4.76 9.55 14.68
N GLU A 190 -4.80 8.24 14.50
CA GLU A 190 -5.74 7.35 15.21
C GLU A 190 -5.55 7.48 16.73
N GLU A 191 -4.31 7.46 17.21
CA GLU A 191 -3.96 7.65 18.62
C GLU A 191 -4.33 9.05 19.14
N GLU A 192 -4.01 10.11 18.38
CA GLU A 192 -4.37 11.48 18.73
C GLU A 192 -5.89 11.65 18.88
N ILE A 193 -6.66 11.06 17.96
CA ILE A 193 -8.13 11.06 18.02
C ILE A 193 -8.62 10.33 19.27
N LEU A 194 -8.05 9.16 19.58
CA LEU A 194 -8.40 8.38 20.77
C LEU A 194 -8.16 9.17 22.06
N ILE A 195 -7.01 9.85 22.17
CA ILE A 195 -6.67 10.70 23.31
C ILE A 195 -7.67 11.87 23.41
N LYS A 196 -7.98 12.53 22.29
CA LYS A 196 -8.96 13.62 22.26
C LYS A 196 -10.38 13.16 22.65
N ASP A 197 -10.82 12.00 22.18
CA ASP A 197 -12.13 11.44 22.50
C ASP A 197 -12.24 11.05 23.99
N ALA A 198 -11.20 10.41 24.54
CA ALA A 198 -11.13 10.11 25.98
C ALA A 198 -11.22 11.39 26.82
N ARG A 199 -10.51 12.45 26.41
CA ARG A 199 -10.54 13.75 27.07
C ARG A 199 -11.89 14.44 27.00
N LEU A 200 -12.53 14.45 25.82
CA LEU A 200 -13.89 14.98 25.65
C LEU A 200 -14.91 14.27 26.54
N LYS A 201 -14.81 12.94 26.66
CA LYS A 201 -15.66 12.14 27.54
C LYS A 201 -15.48 12.51 29.02
N ALA A 202 -14.23 12.69 29.47
CA ALA A 202 -13.93 13.12 30.83
C ALA A 202 -14.56 14.49 31.15
N VAL A 203 -14.36 15.48 30.27
CA VAL A 203 -14.94 16.83 30.40
C VAL A 203 -16.48 16.78 30.40
N SER A 204 -17.09 15.99 29.52
CA SER A 204 -18.54 15.81 29.48
C SER A 204 -19.10 15.19 30.77
N TRP A 205 -18.37 14.25 31.37
CA TRP A 205 -18.75 13.63 32.64
C TRP A 205 -18.70 14.63 33.79
N LEU A 206 -17.59 15.38 33.92
CA LEU A 206 -17.42 16.43 34.94
C LEU A 206 -18.52 17.51 34.84
N ASN A 207 -18.80 17.99 33.63
CA ASN A 207 -19.87 18.97 33.40
C ASN A 207 -21.27 18.46 33.81
N SER A 208 -21.55 17.18 33.61
CA SER A 208 -22.89 16.64 33.84
C SER A 208 -23.14 16.25 35.29
N HIS A 209 -22.11 15.74 35.98
CA HIS A 209 -22.25 15.19 37.32
C HIS A 209 -21.72 16.13 38.39
N GLU A 210 -20.47 16.58 38.25
CA GLU A 210 -19.79 17.36 39.27
C GLU A 210 -20.31 18.80 39.36
N ILE A 211 -20.59 19.47 38.23
CA ILE A 211 -21.18 20.83 38.26
C ILE A 211 -22.62 20.82 38.79
N ARG A 212 -23.41 19.80 38.45
CA ARG A 212 -24.84 19.78 38.77
C ARG A 212 -25.08 19.73 40.28
N ARG A 213 -24.21 19.04 41.02
CA ARG A 213 -24.33 18.89 42.48
C ARG A 213 -24.28 20.22 43.25
N PRO A 214 -23.23 21.06 43.16
CA PRO A 214 -23.19 22.35 43.84
C PRO A 214 -24.24 23.31 43.28
N VAL A 215 -24.57 23.27 41.97
CA VAL A 215 -25.65 24.09 41.40
C VAL A 215 -27.00 23.76 42.03
N ALA A 216 -27.33 22.48 42.20
CA ALA A 216 -28.56 22.06 42.86
C ALA A 216 -28.60 22.51 44.33
N SER A 217 -27.47 22.41 45.05
CA SER A 217 -27.36 22.91 46.43
C SER A 217 -27.52 24.42 46.52
N ILE A 218 -26.88 25.18 45.63
CA ILE A 218 -27.00 26.65 45.53
C ILE A 218 -28.46 27.04 45.30
N LEU A 219 -29.16 26.40 44.35
CA LEU A 219 -30.57 26.67 44.08
C LEU A 219 -31.45 26.38 45.30
N ALA A 220 -31.22 25.25 45.98
CA ALA A 220 -31.96 24.88 47.19
C ALA A 220 -31.73 25.89 48.33
N ILE A 221 -30.48 26.26 48.61
CA ILE A 221 -30.13 27.24 49.65
C ILE A 221 -30.71 28.63 49.30
N THR A 222 -30.65 29.03 48.03
CA THR A 222 -31.22 30.31 47.58
C THR A 222 -32.74 30.32 47.78
N SER A 223 -33.43 29.22 47.47
CA SER A 223 -34.86 29.08 47.73
C SER A 223 -35.19 29.14 49.22
N LEU A 224 -34.35 28.55 50.08
CA LEU A 224 -34.53 28.62 51.53
C LEU A 224 -34.38 30.06 52.04
N ILE A 225 -33.34 30.77 51.59
CA ILE A 225 -33.11 32.18 51.91
C ILE A 225 -34.32 33.05 51.52
N ASP A 226 -34.92 32.80 50.36
CA ASP A 226 -36.08 33.58 49.86
C ASP A 226 -37.35 33.34 50.69
N THR A 227 -37.47 32.18 51.33
CA THR A 227 -38.61 31.82 52.20
C THR A 227 -38.36 32.03 53.69
N GLU A 228 -37.14 32.41 54.09
CA GLU A 228 -36.74 32.47 55.50
C GLU A 228 -37.23 33.77 56.18
N GLU A 229 -38.19 33.64 57.09
CA GLU A 229 -38.69 34.79 57.88
C GLU A 229 -37.78 35.11 59.08
N ASN A 230 -36.93 34.16 59.50
CA ASN A 230 -36.07 34.30 60.68
C ASN A 230 -34.64 34.74 60.33
N THR A 231 -34.32 36.01 60.63
CA THR A 231 -32.98 36.60 60.39
C THR A 231 -31.82 35.91 61.13
N ALA A 232 -32.08 35.09 62.15
CA ALA A 232 -31.04 34.41 62.92
C ALA A 232 -30.34 33.26 62.14
N ASP A 233 -31.04 32.63 61.19
CA ASP A 233 -30.54 31.48 60.43
C ASP A 233 -29.86 31.89 59.10
N LEU A 234 -30.12 33.14 58.65
CA LEU A 234 -29.58 33.73 57.42
C LEU A 234 -28.03 33.67 57.32
N PRO A 235 -27.25 33.97 58.38
CA PRO A 235 -25.79 33.91 58.30
C PRO A 235 -25.28 32.51 57.96
N LYS A 236 -25.95 31.47 58.46
CA LYS A 236 -25.56 30.07 58.24
C LYS A 236 -25.92 29.59 56.84
N LEU A 237 -27.07 30.02 56.31
CA LEU A 237 -27.44 29.77 54.92
C LEU A 237 -26.48 30.47 53.95
N ILE A 238 -26.06 31.70 54.25
CA ILE A 238 -25.06 32.44 53.47
C ILE A 238 -23.70 31.73 53.50
N GLU A 239 -23.26 31.23 54.66
CA GLU A 239 -22.01 30.46 54.79
C GLU A 239 -22.05 29.17 53.93
N LEU A 240 -23.16 28.42 53.96
CA LEU A 240 -23.36 27.24 53.13
C LEU A 240 -23.37 27.59 51.63
N LEU A 241 -24.04 28.69 51.25
CA LEU A 241 -24.06 29.19 49.88
C LEU A 241 -22.64 29.52 49.39
N GLN A 242 -21.86 30.22 50.21
CA GLN A 242 -20.46 30.55 49.90
C GLN A 242 -19.61 29.29 49.73
N SER A 243 -19.78 28.30 50.61
CA SER A 243 -19.06 27.02 50.49
C SER A 243 -19.38 26.29 49.18
N CYS A 244 -20.67 26.18 48.80
CA CYS A 244 -21.04 25.55 47.53
C CYS A 244 -20.57 26.34 46.31
N THR A 245 -20.51 27.68 46.42
CA THR A 245 -20.00 28.54 45.35
C THR A 245 -18.50 28.35 45.14
N LEU A 246 -17.72 28.23 46.22
CA LEU A 246 -16.29 27.92 46.17
C LEU A 246 -16.02 26.51 45.61
N GLU A 247 -16.83 25.53 45.99
CA GLU A 247 -16.76 24.17 45.43
C GLU A 247 -17.02 24.17 43.92
N LEU A 248 -18.04 24.89 43.45
CA LEU A 248 -18.33 25.05 42.03
C LEU A 248 -17.17 25.73 41.28
N ASP A 249 -16.60 26.81 41.84
CA ASP A 249 -15.48 27.53 41.25
C ASP A 249 -14.25 26.63 41.09
N HIS A 250 -13.96 25.81 42.11
CA HIS A 250 -12.90 24.81 42.05
C HIS A 250 -13.14 23.78 40.94
N ILE A 251 -14.36 23.24 40.81
CA ILE A 251 -14.71 22.27 39.76
C ILE A 251 -14.57 22.90 38.36
N ILE A 252 -14.99 24.15 38.18
CA ILE A 252 -14.83 24.88 36.91
C ILE A 252 -13.34 25.04 36.57
N HIS A 253 -12.50 25.35 37.56
CA HIS A 253 -11.06 25.43 37.36
C HIS A 253 -10.44 24.10 36.92
N VAL A 254 -10.79 23.00 37.59
CA VAL A 254 -10.34 21.64 37.20
C VAL A 254 -10.73 21.32 35.76
N ILE A 255 -11.99 21.56 35.38
CA ILE A 255 -12.47 21.33 34.01
C ILE A 255 -11.70 22.19 33.00
N ASN A 256 -11.43 23.45 33.33
CA ASN A 256 -10.75 24.35 32.41
C ASN A 256 -9.28 23.97 32.21
N ASP A 257 -8.58 23.53 33.25
CA ASP A 257 -7.22 22.98 33.12
C ASP A 257 -7.24 21.72 32.24
N GLU A 258 -8.21 20.84 32.49
CA GLU A 258 -8.41 19.59 31.76
C GLU A 258 -8.88 19.80 30.32
N VAL A 259 -9.38 20.97 29.93
CA VAL A 259 -9.65 21.40 28.54
C VAL A 259 -8.43 22.11 27.91
N SER A 260 -7.69 22.88 28.70
CA SER A 260 -6.57 23.72 28.25
C SER A 260 -5.29 22.93 27.99
N GLY A 261 -5.12 21.77 28.63
CA GLY A 261 -4.00 20.85 28.38
C GLY A 261 -2.71 21.32 29.01
N LYS A 262 -2.83 22.13 30.05
CA LYS A 262 -1.79 22.48 31.00
C LYS A 262 -1.91 21.57 32.21
#